data_AF-A0A8D8VZM5-F1
#
_entry.id   AF-A0A8D8VZM5-F1
#
_cell.length_a   1.000
_cell.length_b   1.000
_cell.length_c   1.000
_cell.angle_alpha   90.00
_cell.angle_beta   90.00
_cell.angle_gamma   90.00
#
_symmetry.space_group_name_H-M   'P 1'
#
loop_
_entity.id
_entity.type
_entity.pdbx_description
1 polymer ?
#
loop_
_entity_poly.entity_id
_entity_poly.type
_entity_poly.pdbx_seq_one_letter_code
_entity_poly.pdbx_strand_id
1 'polypeptide(L)'
;IFSRKFTGGLEIGLAFDVEPGASAAAATLVVVKGRSVRLDCVPAMSPKPVTVSWLKDDVRLENSSHVQILGNGSLLIDKVVKKGTPPGGQSDTGVYRCLISSSLGALLSRPTRLKVAG
;
A
#
# COMPACT_ATOMS: atom_id res chain seq x y z
N ILE A 1 32.43 1.62 -0.96
CA ILE A 1 32.13 0.94 0.33
C ILE A 1 30.88 1.57 0.91
N PHE A 2 29.71 0.95 0.68
CA PHE A 2 28.48 1.30 1.39
C PHE A 2 27.98 0.01 2.03
N SER A 3 28.58 -0.33 3.17
CA SER A 3 28.16 -1.49 3.95
C SER A 3 27.03 -1.04 4.88
N ARG A 4 25.78 -1.32 4.51
CA ARG A 4 24.69 -1.36 5.50
C ARG A 4 24.82 -2.68 6.26
N LYS A 5 25.55 -2.65 7.37
CA LYS A 5 25.42 -3.67 8.43
C LYS A 5 24.23 -3.25 9.30
N PHE A 6 23.13 -3.99 9.22
CA PHE A 6 22.09 -3.95 10.24
C PHE A 6 22.41 -5.04 11.25
N THR A 7 23.18 -4.68 12.28
CA THR A 7 23.36 -5.51 13.47
C THR A 7 22.26 -5.16 14.45
N GLY A 8 21.68 -6.17 15.08
CA GLY A 8 20.45 -6.07 15.88
C GLY A 8 20.48 -5.02 16.99
N GLY A 9 19.28 -4.52 17.27
CA GLY A 9 18.95 -3.65 18.39
C GLY A 9 17.46 -3.33 18.33
N LEU A 10 16.73 -3.70 19.38
CA LEU A 10 15.34 -3.32 19.60
C LEU A 10 15.29 -1.81 19.86
N GLU A 11 15.12 -1.00 18.82
CA GLU A 11 14.84 0.42 18.99
C GLU A 11 13.33 0.63 18.88
N ILE A 12 12.68 0.81 20.04
CA ILE A 12 11.37 1.48 20.11
C ILE A 12 11.66 2.97 19.88
N GLY A 13 11.99 3.32 18.64
CA GLY A 13 12.10 4.69 18.20
C GLY A 13 10.84 5.04 17.42
N LEU A 14 9.97 5.88 17.98
CA LEU A 14 9.10 6.71 17.15
C LEU A 14 9.99 7.73 16.42
N ALA A 15 10.81 7.26 15.48
CA ALA A 15 11.50 8.12 14.55
C ALA A 15 10.57 8.31 13.35
N PHE A 16 9.62 9.23 13.49
CA PHE A 16 9.27 10.04 12.35
C PHE A 16 10.53 10.84 12.00
N ASP A 17 11.42 10.29 11.19
CA ASP A 17 12.20 11.13 10.28
C ASP A 17 11.21 11.72 9.27
N VAL A 18 10.35 12.63 9.75
CA VAL A 18 9.68 13.57 8.88
C VAL A 18 10.78 14.53 8.45
N GLU A 19 11.45 14.21 7.34
CA GLU A 19 12.19 15.23 6.60
C GLU A 19 11.15 16.30 6.22
N PRO A 20 11.16 17.50 6.81
CA PRO A 20 10.26 18.56 6.38
C PRO A 20 10.86 19.16 5.11
N GLY A 21 10.71 18.46 3.99
CA GLY A 21 11.30 18.87 2.72
C GLY A 21 11.13 17.88 1.58
N ALA A 22 11.10 16.58 1.87
CA ALA A 22 10.71 15.58 0.88
C ALA A 22 9.18 15.40 0.95
N SER A 23 8.44 16.19 0.17
CA SER A 23 7.12 15.72 -0.29
C SER A 23 7.34 14.31 -0.78
N ALA A 24 6.85 13.29 -0.05
CA ALA A 24 7.07 11.90 -0.38
C ALA A 24 6.40 11.65 -1.73
N ALA A 25 7.15 11.87 -2.80
CA ALA A 25 6.65 11.80 -4.16
C ALA A 25 6.03 10.42 -4.32
N ALA A 26 4.74 10.39 -4.66
CA ALA A 26 4.03 9.13 -4.81
C ALA A 26 4.70 8.32 -5.92
N ALA A 27 5.13 7.10 -5.59
CA ALA A 27 5.65 6.19 -6.58
C ALA A 27 4.54 5.91 -7.60
N THR A 28 4.80 6.11 -8.90
CA THR A 28 3.78 5.86 -9.93
C THR A 28 3.96 4.45 -10.50
N LEU A 29 2.93 3.63 -10.36
CA LEU A 29 2.85 2.29 -10.94
C LEU A 29 1.88 2.32 -12.12
N VAL A 30 2.33 1.90 -13.29
CA VAL A 30 1.50 1.84 -14.51
C VAL A 30 1.21 0.38 -14.85
N VAL A 31 -0.07 0.03 -14.98
CA VAL A 31 -0.51 -1.36 -15.24
C VAL A 31 -1.43 -1.36 -16.45
N VAL A 32 -1.25 -2.32 -17.35
CA VAL A 32 -2.11 -2.49 -18.52
C VAL A 32 -3.50 -2.99 -18.10
N LYS A 33 -4.56 -2.40 -18.66
CA LYS A 33 -5.96 -2.79 -18.44
C LYS A 33 -6.15 -4.30 -18.56
N GLY A 34 -6.93 -4.88 -17.63
CA GLY A 34 -7.24 -6.31 -17.59
C GLY A 34 -6.13 -7.19 -17.02
N ARG A 35 -4.97 -6.63 -16.67
CA ARG A 35 -3.94 -7.34 -15.89
C ARG A 35 -4.19 -7.21 -14.40
N SER A 36 -3.71 -8.16 -13.62
CA SER A 36 -3.73 -8.10 -12.16
C SER A 36 -2.48 -7.38 -11.65
N VAL A 37 -2.58 -6.73 -10.48
CA VAL A 37 -1.46 -6.07 -9.83
C VAL A 37 -1.42 -6.41 -8.35
N ARG A 38 -0.21 -6.60 -7.82
CA ARG A 38 0.03 -6.83 -6.40
C ARG A 38 0.81 -5.65 -5.80
N LEU A 39 0.29 -5.07 -4.73
CA LEU A 39 0.99 -4.06 -3.92
C LEU A 39 1.43 -4.72 -2.61
N ASP A 40 2.74 -4.78 -2.41
CA ASP A 40 3.32 -5.41 -1.23
C ASP A 40 3.25 -4.48 -0.02
N CYS A 41 2.67 -4.99 1.06
CA CYS A 41 2.74 -4.40 2.39
C CYS A 41 2.78 -5.52 3.42
N VAL A 42 4.00 -6.01 3.66
CA VAL A 42 4.26 -7.08 4.61
C VAL A 42 4.90 -6.43 5.84
N PRO A 43 4.19 -6.34 6.98
CA PRO A 43 4.81 -5.88 8.22
C PRO A 43 6.02 -6.75 8.54
N ALA A 44 7.12 -6.13 8.94
CA ALA A 44 8.21 -6.86 9.58
C ALA A 44 7.65 -7.61 10.79
N MET A 45 8.27 -8.73 11.17
CA MET A 45 7.86 -9.53 12.32
C MET A 45 7.61 -8.63 13.54
N SER A 46 6.34 -8.42 13.85
CA SER A 46 5.89 -7.57 14.95
C SER A 46 5.73 -8.44 16.18
N PRO A 47 6.24 -8.04 17.36
CA PRO A 47 5.98 -8.75 18.61
C PRO A 47 4.51 -8.66 19.07
N LYS A 48 3.65 -7.89 18.39
CA LYS A 48 2.22 -7.72 18.69
C LYS A 48 1.34 -8.02 17.46
N PRO A 49 0.08 -8.45 17.64
CA PRO A 49 -0.84 -8.57 16.53
C PRO A 49 -1.04 -7.19 15.88
N VAL A 50 -0.73 -7.10 14.60
CA VAL A 50 -0.99 -5.93 13.77
C VAL A 50 -2.08 -6.28 12.77
N THR A 51 -2.93 -5.32 12.48
CA THR A 51 -3.94 -5.43 11.42
C THR A 51 -3.43 -4.67 10.22
N VAL A 52 -3.39 -5.35 9.07
CA VAL A 52 -3.04 -4.73 7.79
C VAL A 52 -4.30 -4.47 6.99
N SER A 53 -4.35 -3.31 6.34
CA SER A 53 -5.48 -2.91 5.53
C SER A 53 -5.07 -1.87 4.51
N TRP A 54 -5.95 -1.58 3.56
CA TRP A 54 -5.62 -0.72 2.43
C TRP A 54 -6.58 0.45 2.30
N LEU A 55 -6.02 1.59 1.90
CA LEU A 55 -6.74 2.79 1.52
C LEU A 55 -6.51 3.05 0.03
N LYS A 56 -7.57 3.50 -0.65
CA LYS A 56 -7.51 4.07 -1.99
C LYS A 56 -8.14 5.45 -1.94
N ASP A 57 -7.36 6.46 -2.30
CA ASP A 57 -7.76 7.87 -2.22
C ASP A 57 -8.36 8.19 -0.83
N ASP A 58 -7.66 7.72 0.21
CA ASP A 58 -8.00 7.82 1.63
C ASP A 58 -9.29 7.10 2.08
N VAL A 59 -9.93 6.35 1.19
CA VAL A 59 -11.08 5.48 1.50
C VAL A 59 -10.63 4.05 1.73
N ARG A 60 -11.13 3.44 2.81
CA ARG A 60 -10.89 2.03 3.16
C ARG A 60 -11.34 1.10 2.04
N LEU A 61 -10.46 0.17 1.65
CA LEU A 61 -10.81 -0.92 0.75
C LEU A 61 -11.31 -2.12 1.55
N GLU A 62 -12.35 -2.76 1.02
CA GLU A 62 -12.91 -4.00 1.54
C GLU A 62 -12.63 -5.14 0.58
N ASN A 63 -12.52 -6.35 1.12
CA ASN A 63 -12.34 -7.56 0.32
C ASN A 63 -13.56 -7.80 -0.59
N SER A 64 -13.28 -8.15 -1.84
CA SER A 64 -14.26 -8.46 -2.88
C SER A 64 -13.67 -9.46 -3.89
N SER A 65 -14.43 -9.80 -4.94
CA SER A 65 -13.91 -10.59 -6.05
C SER A 65 -12.86 -9.83 -6.89
N HIS A 66 -12.88 -8.50 -6.86
CA HIS A 66 -11.97 -7.62 -7.62
C HIS A 66 -10.73 -7.22 -6.81
N VAL A 67 -10.89 -7.07 -5.50
CA VAL A 67 -9.84 -6.59 -4.57
C VAL A 67 -9.68 -7.59 -3.42
N GLN A 68 -8.46 -8.07 -3.20
CA GLN A 68 -8.15 -9.03 -2.14
C GLN A 68 -6.95 -8.57 -1.30
N ILE A 69 -7.13 -8.52 0.01
CA ILE A 69 -6.06 -8.34 0.99
C ILE A 69 -5.59 -9.74 1.38
N LEU A 70 -4.39 -10.10 0.96
CA LEU A 70 -3.79 -11.41 1.18
C LEU A 70 -3.40 -11.57 2.66
N GLY A 71 -3.24 -12.82 3.10
CA GLY A 71 -2.89 -13.12 4.51
C GLY A 71 -1.54 -12.53 4.97
N ASN A 72 -0.67 -12.17 4.04
CA ASN A 72 0.59 -11.47 4.34
C ASN A 72 0.46 -9.93 4.39
N GLY A 73 -0.75 -9.38 4.19
CA GLY A 73 -1.04 -7.95 4.17
C GLY A 73 -0.97 -7.29 2.79
N SER A 74 -0.51 -7.99 1.75
CA SER A 74 -0.42 -7.43 0.39
C SER A 74 -1.81 -7.26 -0.25
N LEU A 75 -1.96 -6.24 -1.08
CA LEU A 75 -3.17 -6.04 -1.87
C LEU A 75 -3.02 -6.68 -3.24
N LEU A 76 -3.98 -7.49 -3.65
CA LEU A 76 -4.16 -7.97 -5.02
C LEU A 76 -5.38 -7.29 -5.61
N ILE A 77 -5.21 -6.65 -6.77
CA ILE A 77 -6.31 -6.13 -7.58
C ILE A 77 -6.32 -6.96 -8.86
N ASP A 78 -7.38 -7.72 -9.08
CA ASP A 78 -7.53 -8.53 -10.27
C ASP A 78 -8.05 -7.70 -11.44
N LYS A 79 -7.62 -8.00 -12.67
CA LYS A 79 -8.14 -7.40 -13.92
C LYS A 79 -8.39 -5.88 -13.85
N VAL A 80 -7.35 -5.08 -13.66
CA VAL A 80 -7.47 -3.64 -13.43
C VAL A 80 -8.30 -2.92 -14.50
N VAL A 81 -9.17 -2.01 -14.07
CA VAL A 81 -10.09 -1.27 -14.92
C VAL A 81 -9.84 0.24 -14.90
N LYS A 82 -10.07 0.85 -16.06
CA LYS A 82 -10.04 2.31 -16.24
C LYS A 82 -11.47 2.84 -16.26
N LYS A 83 -11.66 4.07 -15.80
CA LYS A 83 -12.98 4.74 -15.79
C LYS A 83 -13.63 4.61 -17.17
N GLY A 84 -14.85 4.06 -17.22
CA GLY A 84 -15.60 3.87 -18.47
C GLY A 84 -15.63 2.43 -19.01
N THR A 85 -15.11 1.42 -18.30
CA THR A 85 -15.37 0.02 -18.66
C THR A 85 -15.48 -0.89 -17.43
N PRO A 86 -16.67 -1.43 -17.11
CA PRO A 86 -17.99 -1.18 -17.73
C PRO A 86 -18.48 0.26 -17.55
N PRO A 87 -19.49 0.71 -18.31
CA PRO A 87 -20.17 1.99 -18.05
C PRO A 87 -20.67 2.04 -16.61
N GLY A 88 -20.28 3.07 -15.85
CA GLY A 88 -20.57 3.18 -14.40
C GLY A 88 -19.63 2.39 -13.48
N GLY A 89 -18.64 1.66 -14.03
CA GLY A 89 -17.64 0.94 -13.25
C GLY A 89 -16.62 1.86 -12.57
N GLN A 90 -16.30 1.53 -11.31
CA GLN A 90 -15.25 2.20 -10.53
C GLN A 90 -13.88 1.97 -11.20
N SER A 91 -13.10 3.01 -11.43
CA SER A 91 -11.72 2.86 -11.96
C SER A 91 -10.77 2.44 -10.85
N ASP A 92 -9.76 1.62 -11.15
CA ASP A 92 -8.66 1.31 -10.23
C ASP A 92 -7.55 2.36 -10.20
N THR A 93 -7.62 3.39 -11.05
CA THR A 93 -6.68 4.51 -10.95
C THR A 93 -6.93 5.25 -9.63
N GLY A 94 -5.87 5.54 -8.89
CA GLY A 94 -5.95 6.18 -7.57
C GLY A 94 -4.62 6.16 -6.82
N VAL A 95 -4.61 6.73 -5.61
CA VAL A 95 -3.47 6.67 -4.69
C VAL A 95 -3.75 5.61 -3.62
N TYR A 96 -2.91 4.59 -3.58
CA TYR A 96 -3.01 3.48 -2.65
C TYR A 96 -2.03 3.65 -1.49
N ARG A 97 -2.50 3.36 -0.28
CA ARG A 97 -1.69 3.33 0.95
C ARG A 97 -2.05 2.12 1.78
N CYS A 98 -1.05 1.51 2.36
CA CYS A 98 -1.23 0.49 3.37
C CYS A 98 -1.34 1.13 4.75
N LEU A 99 -2.37 0.76 5.51
CA LEU A 99 -2.55 1.10 6.91
C LEU A 99 -2.23 -0.11 7.77
N ILE A 100 -1.21 0.02 8.61
CA ILE A 100 -0.85 -0.95 9.63
C ILE A 100 -1.30 -0.40 10.97
N SER A 101 -2.18 -1.09 11.68
CA SER A 101 -2.72 -0.64 12.97
C SER A 101 -2.50 -1.66 14.08
N SER A 102 -2.32 -1.18 15.29
CA SER A 102 -2.22 -1.95 16.53
C SER A 102 -2.90 -1.21 17.68
N SER A 103 -2.92 -1.80 18.88
CA SER A 103 -3.41 -1.12 20.08
C SER A 103 -2.62 0.14 20.48
N LEU A 104 -1.39 0.29 19.97
CA LEU A 104 -0.54 1.46 20.25
C LEU A 104 -0.71 2.60 19.24
N GLY A 105 -1.43 2.37 18.15
CA GLY A 105 -1.59 3.36 17.09
C GLY A 105 -1.50 2.76 15.69
N ALA A 106 -1.33 3.62 14.69
CA ALA A 106 -1.38 3.25 13.28
C ALA A 106 -0.30 3.96 12.45
N LEU A 107 0.15 3.28 11.39
CA LEU A 107 1.17 3.76 10.46
C LEU A 107 0.65 3.64 9.01
N LEU A 108 0.89 4.68 8.21
CA LEU A 108 0.62 4.67 6.76
C LEU A 108 1.90 4.48 5.95
N SER A 109 1.81 3.67 4.89
CA SER A 109 2.90 3.56 3.93
C SER A 109 3.07 4.82 3.08
N ARG A 110 4.20 4.89 2.36
CA ARG A 110 4.37 5.86 1.27
C ARG A 110 3.23 5.71 0.25
N PRO A 111 2.73 6.80 -0.34
CA PRO A 111 1.70 6.74 -1.35
C PRO A 111 2.22 6.09 -2.64
N THR A 112 1.39 5.23 -3.23
CA THR A 112 1.63 4.66 -4.56
C THR A 112 0.48 5.05 -5.47
N ARG A 113 0.77 5.80 -6.55
CA ARG A 113 -0.21 6.17 -7.56
C ARG A 113 -0.31 5.07 -8.60
N LEU A 114 -1.44 4.37 -8.65
CA LEU A 114 -1.76 3.41 -9.71
C LEU A 114 -2.37 4.14 -10.89
N LYS A 115 -1.83 3.92 -12.10
CA LYS A 115 -2.38 4.38 -13.37
C LYS A 115 -2.65 3.18 -14.27
N VAL A 116 -3.82 3.15 -14.89
CA VAL A 116 -4.17 2.10 -15.84
C VAL A 116 -3.87 2.56 -17.27
N ALA A 117 -3.01 1.82 -17.96
CA ALA A 117 -2.69 2.02 -19.38
C ALA A 117 -3.64 1.20 -20.27
N GLY A 118 -3.96 1.75 -21.43
CA GLY A 118 -4.95 1.19 -22.37
C GLY A 118 -6.33 1.82 -22.25
#